data_AF-A0AAN7VXI5-F1
#
_entry.id   AF-A0AAN7VXI5-F1
#
_cell.length_a   1.000
_cell.length_b   1.000
_cell.length_c   1.000
_cell.angle_alpha   90.00
_cell.angle_beta   90.00
_cell.angle_gamma   90.00
#
_symmetry.space_group_name_H-M   'P 1'
#
loop_
_entity.id
_entity.type
_entity.pdbx_description
1 polymer ?
#
loop_
_entity_poly.entity_id
_entity_poly.type
_entity_poly.pdbx_seq_one_letter_code
_entity_poly.pdbx_strand_id
1 'polypeptide(L)'
;MCPYNSAHLILEPRMQQHLVKCRVQYANLQYEICPYNATHRIPVPEMPDYHPTYNPEEHCVNNPILRNKNVLPQAQRRQFRMEERQRMQKFQSKEKEEASKESEEVYL
;
A
#
# COMPACT_ATOMS: atom_id res chain seq x y z
N MET A 1 -23.49 -2.38 10.84
CA MET A 1 -24.36 -1.64 9.89
C MET A 1 -24.23 -2.28 8.52
N CYS A 2 -25.30 -2.41 7.75
CA CYS A 2 -25.26 -3.07 6.42
C CYS A 2 -24.81 -2.10 5.31
N PRO A 3 -23.93 -2.52 4.37
CA PRO A 3 -23.51 -1.71 3.22
C PRO A 3 -24.65 -1.34 2.26
N TYR A 4 -25.66 -2.20 2.10
CA TYR A 4 -26.77 -1.98 1.15
C TYR A 4 -27.87 -1.07 1.71
N ASN A 5 -28.03 -1.04 3.04
CA ASN A 5 -29.06 -0.25 3.71
C ASN A 5 -28.64 0.09 5.14
N SER A 6 -28.50 1.38 5.43
CA SER A 6 -28.13 1.92 6.73
C SER A 6 -29.12 1.57 7.85
N ALA A 7 -30.40 1.33 7.54
CA ALA A 7 -31.41 0.97 8.53
C ALA A 7 -31.22 -0.43 9.13
N HIS A 8 -30.42 -1.29 8.51
CA HIS A 8 -30.15 -2.64 9.01
C HIS A 8 -29.07 -2.63 10.10
N LEU A 9 -29.52 -2.81 11.34
CA LEU A 9 -28.67 -3.07 12.50
C LEU A 9 -28.49 -4.58 12.69
N ILE A 10 -27.43 -5.12 12.11
CA ILE A 10 -27.10 -6.55 12.13
C ILE A 10 -25.92 -6.76 13.08
N LEU A 11 -26.04 -7.76 13.95
CA LEU A 11 -24.95 -8.24 14.79
C LEU A 11 -23.83 -8.82 13.92
N GLU A 12 -22.58 -8.55 14.30
CA GLU A 12 -21.38 -8.99 13.57
C GLU A 12 -21.39 -10.48 13.13
N PRO A 13 -21.68 -11.47 14.00
CA PRO A 13 -21.68 -12.88 13.58
C PRO A 13 -22.77 -13.22 12.55
N ARG A 14 -23.83 -12.41 12.44
CA ARG A 14 -24.92 -12.61 11.48
C ARG A 14 -24.72 -11.86 10.16
N MET A 15 -23.69 -11.01 10.07
CA MET A 15 -23.47 -10.15 8.90
C MET A 15 -23.24 -10.97 7.62
N GLN A 16 -22.45 -12.05 7.68
CA GLN A 16 -22.17 -12.90 6.51
C GLN A 16 -23.46 -13.42 5.85
N GLN A 17 -24.34 -14.03 6.64
CA GLN A 17 -25.61 -14.58 6.15
C GLN A 17 -26.58 -13.48 5.71
N HIS A 18 -26.57 -12.34 6.40
CA HIS A 18 -27.37 -11.17 6.03
C HIS A 18 -27.01 -10.65 4.64
N LEU A 19 -25.71 -10.47 4.35
CA LEU A 19 -25.23 -9.90 3.08
C LEU A 19 -25.66 -10.72 1.86
N VAL A 20 -25.71 -12.05 1.97
CA VAL A 20 -26.15 -12.94 0.87
C VAL A 20 -27.60 -12.63 0.47
N LYS A 21 -28.50 -12.52 1.46
CA LYS A 21 -29.91 -12.21 1.22
C LYS A 21 -30.11 -10.76 0.78
N CYS A 22 -29.40 -9.84 1.44
CA CYS A 22 -29.53 -8.40 1.19
C CYS A 22 -29.06 -8.04 -0.23
N ARG A 23 -28.01 -8.68 -0.75
CA ARG A 23 -27.56 -8.50 -2.13
C ARG A 23 -28.66 -8.81 -3.16
N VAL A 24 -29.44 -9.87 -2.94
CA VAL A 24 -30.53 -10.25 -3.85
C VAL A 24 -31.65 -9.23 -3.80
N GLN A 25 -31.99 -8.73 -2.61
CA GLN A 25 -33.03 -7.72 -2.42
C GLN A 25 -32.64 -6.36 -3.04
N TYR A 26 -31.36 -6.01 -3.01
CA TYR A 26 -30.83 -4.75 -3.55
C TYR A 26 -29.95 -5.00 -4.79
N ALA A 27 -30.42 -5.82 -5.73
CA ALA A 27 -29.67 -6.22 -6.93
C ALA A 27 -29.27 -5.06 -7.85
N ASN A 28 -29.99 -3.92 -7.74
CA ASN A 28 -29.72 -2.72 -8.54
C ASN A 28 -28.42 -2.02 -8.11
N LEU A 29 -28.01 -2.22 -6.85
CA LEU A 29 -26.80 -1.63 -6.30
C LEU A 29 -25.59 -2.52 -6.63
N GLN A 30 -24.66 -1.98 -7.42
CA GLN A 30 -23.48 -2.70 -7.87
C GLN A 30 -22.40 -2.67 -6.79
N TYR A 31 -22.32 -3.76 -6.02
CA TYR A 31 -21.27 -4.00 -5.03
C TYR A 31 -20.53 -5.31 -5.35
N GLU A 32 -19.21 -5.29 -5.19
CA GLU A 32 -18.36 -6.46 -5.29
C GLU A 32 -17.83 -6.92 -3.94
N ILE A 33 -17.34 -8.16 -3.90
CA ILE A 33 -16.73 -8.75 -2.71
C ILE A 33 -15.25 -8.42 -2.72
N CYS A 34 -14.76 -7.87 -1.61
CA CYS A 34 -13.34 -7.59 -1.46
C CYS A 34 -12.51 -8.89 -1.52
N PRO A 35 -11.39 -8.93 -2.26
CA PRO A 35 -10.55 -10.12 -2.35
C PRO A 35 -9.89 -10.51 -1.01
N TYR A 36 -9.78 -9.57 -0.07
CA TYR A 36 -9.13 -9.78 1.23
C TYR A 36 -10.12 -10.06 2.38
N ASN A 37 -11.41 -9.74 2.20
CA ASN A 37 -12.42 -9.92 3.26
C ASN A 37 -13.80 -10.22 2.67
N ALA A 38 -14.28 -11.44 2.92
CA ALA A 38 -15.56 -11.94 2.42
C ALA A 38 -16.81 -11.21 2.97
N THR A 39 -16.71 -10.48 4.09
CA THR A 39 -17.81 -9.64 4.61
C THR A 39 -17.76 -8.22 4.07
N HIS A 40 -16.62 -7.79 3.53
CA HIS A 40 -16.48 -6.45 2.99
C HIS A 40 -17.13 -6.37 1.59
N ARG A 41 -17.95 -5.34 1.39
CA ARG A 41 -18.63 -5.04 0.12
C ARG A 41 -18.21 -3.65 -0.31
N ILE A 42 -17.72 -3.54 -1.54
CA ILE A 42 -17.18 -2.29 -2.07
C ILE A 42 -18.04 -1.89 -3.28
N PRO A 43 -18.50 -0.63 -3.37
CA PRO A 43 -19.17 -0.14 -4.57
C PRO A 43 -18.26 -0.30 -5.79
N VAL A 44 -18.78 -0.79 -6.92
CA VAL A 44 -17.98 -0.99 -8.15
C VAL A 44 -17.18 0.26 -8.58
N PRO A 45 -17.71 1.50 -8.51
CA PRO A 45 -16.93 2.70 -8.86
C PRO A 45 -15.70 2.94 -7.96
N GLU A 46 -15.70 2.38 -6.75
CA GLU A 46 -14.65 2.52 -5.74
C GLU A 46 -13.82 1.24 -5.60
N MET A 47 -14.11 0.20 -6.38
CA MET A 47 -13.29 -1.00 -6.42
C MET A 47 -11.91 -0.60 -6.94
N PRO A 48 -10.84 -0.72 -6.13
CA PRO A 48 -9.51 -0.41 -6.62
C PRO A 48 -9.13 -1.45 -7.67
N ASP A 49 -8.85 -1.00 -8.89
CA ASP A 49 -8.50 -1.86 -10.02
C ASP A 49 -7.35 -2.84 -9.69
N TYR A 50 -6.43 -2.40 -8.83
CA TYR A 50 -5.36 -3.20 -8.24
C TYR A 50 -4.56 -2.30 -7.29
N HIS A 51 -4.49 -2.60 -5.99
CA HIS A 51 -3.46 -2.00 -5.14
C HIS A 51 -2.29 -2.98 -5.07
N PRO A 52 -1.08 -2.61 -5.52
CA PRO A 52 0.07 -3.50 -5.39
C PRO A 52 0.28 -3.82 -3.91
N THR A 53 0.43 -5.11 -3.60
CA THR A 53 0.80 -5.54 -2.26
C THR A 53 2.17 -4.96 -1.91
N TYR A 54 2.36 -4.58 -0.64
CA TYR A 54 3.64 -4.10 -0.14
C TYR A 54 4.79 -5.06 -0.51
N ASN A 55 5.76 -4.55 -1.28
CA ASN A 55 6.98 -5.26 -1.62
C ASN A 55 8.12 -4.79 -0.70
N PRO A 56 8.57 -5.62 0.25
CA PRO A 56 9.61 -5.22 1.20
C PRO A 56 10.96 -4.97 0.52
N GLU A 57 11.27 -5.68 -0.56
CA GLU A 57 12.55 -5.50 -1.26
C GLU A 57 12.60 -4.14 -1.95
N GLU A 58 11.52 -3.79 -2.66
CA GLU A 58 11.37 -2.48 -3.31
C GLU A 58 11.42 -1.34 -2.29
N HIS A 59 10.68 -1.46 -1.19
CA HIS A 59 10.72 -0.48 -0.10
C HIS A 59 12.15 -0.28 0.45
N CYS A 60 12.90 -1.36 0.64
CA CYS A 60 14.29 -1.27 1.09
C CYS A 60 15.23 -0.64 0.05
N VAL A 61 14.94 -0.76 -1.25
CA VAL A 61 15.72 -0.12 -2.34
C VAL A 61 15.48 1.38 -2.36
N ASN A 62 14.21 1.78 -2.29
CA ASN A 62 13.75 3.14 -2.57
C ASN A 62 13.92 4.11 -1.40
N ASN A 63 14.23 3.59 -0.21
CA ASN A 63 14.38 4.38 1.00
C ASN A 63 15.83 4.41 1.49
N PRO A 64 16.23 5.43 2.29
CA PRO A 64 17.59 5.58 2.83
C PRO A 64 17.89 4.59 3.98
N ILE A 65 17.71 3.30 3.72
CA ILE A 65 17.89 2.20 4.66
C ILE A 65 19.23 1.52 4.37
N LEU A 66 20.03 1.23 5.41
CA LEU A 66 21.27 0.47 5.27
C LEU A 66 20.97 -1.03 5.06
N ARG A 67 21.51 -1.60 3.97
CA ARG A 67 21.31 -3.02 3.62
C ARG A 67 22.62 -3.80 3.67
N ASN A 68 22.54 -5.10 3.96
CA ASN A 68 23.68 -6.02 3.92
C ASN A 68 23.32 -7.31 3.15
N LYS A 69 24.31 -7.95 2.53
CA LYS A 69 24.17 -9.27 1.88
C LYS A 69 25.23 -10.23 2.40
N ASN A 70 25.01 -10.77 3.60
CA ASN A 70 26.05 -11.51 4.34
C ASN A 70 26.35 -12.91 3.77
N VAL A 71 25.42 -13.51 3.04
CA VAL A 71 25.52 -14.87 2.49
C VAL A 71 26.42 -14.95 1.24
N LEU A 72 26.79 -13.81 0.65
CA LEU A 72 27.56 -13.78 -0.61
C LEU A 72 29.08 -13.94 -0.41
N PRO A 73 29.81 -14.45 -1.42
CA PRO A 73 31.27 -14.42 -1.48
C PRO A 73 31.86 -13.02 -1.21
N GLN A 74 33.08 -12.96 -0.69
CA GLN A 74 33.70 -11.70 -0.28
C GLN A 74 33.78 -10.66 -1.40
N ALA A 75 34.11 -11.06 -2.63
CA ALA A 75 34.19 -10.16 -3.78
C ALA A 75 32.83 -9.49 -4.07
N GLN A 76 31.75 -10.29 -4.12
CA GLN A 76 30.40 -9.79 -4.34
C GLN A 76 29.92 -8.90 -3.20
N ARG A 77 30.27 -9.21 -1.94
CA ARG A 77 29.98 -8.34 -0.79
C ARG A 77 30.69 -6.99 -0.87
N ARG A 78 31.94 -6.96 -1.35
CA ARG A 78 32.67 -5.70 -1.57
C ARG A 78 31.98 -4.84 -2.63
N GLN A 79 31.60 -5.45 -3.75
CA GLN A 79 30.85 -4.78 -4.81
C GLN A 79 29.52 -4.21 -4.28
N PHE A 80 28.73 -5.03 -3.57
CA PHE A 80 27.46 -4.60 -2.98
C PHE A 80 27.62 -3.40 -2.03
N ARG A 81 28.67 -3.37 -1.20
CA ARG A 81 28.95 -2.23 -0.32
C ARG A 81 29.30 -0.95 -1.09
N MET A 82 29.97 -1.07 -2.24
CA MET A 82 30.27 0.08 -3.10
C MET A 82 29.00 0.62 -3.76
N GLU A 83 28.16 -0.27 -4.30
CA GLU A 83 26.87 0.07 -4.88
C GLU A 83 25.94 0.74 -3.85
N GLU A 84 25.85 0.19 -2.64
CA GLU A 84 25.06 0.79 -1.56
C GLU A 84 25.60 2.16 -1.14
N ARG A 85 26.91 2.37 -1.10
CA ARG A 85 27.49 3.69 -0.83
C ARG A 85 27.07 4.72 -1.88
N GLN A 86 27.15 4.35 -3.16
CA GLN A 86 26.71 5.21 -4.26
C GLN A 86 25.21 5.50 -4.17
N ARG A 87 24.39 4.49 -3.83
CA ARG A 87 22.95 4.65 -3.62
C ARG A 87 22.66 5.65 -2.50
N MET A 88 23.32 5.52 -1.34
CA MET A 88 23.15 6.44 -0.21
C MET A 88 23.57 7.87 -0.56
N GLN A 89 24.63 8.04 -1.37
CA GLN A 89 25.04 9.36 -1.84
C GLN A 89 23.96 10.05 -2.69
N LYS A 90 23.22 9.28 -3.52
CA LYS A 90 22.09 9.82 -4.30
C LYS A 90 20.94 10.30 -3.42
N PHE A 91 20.66 9.63 -2.30
CA PHE A 91 19.69 10.12 -1.32
C PHE A 91 20.14 11.43 -0.67
N GLN A 92 21.41 11.51 -0.27
CA GLN A 92 21.97 12.74 0.30
C GLN A 92 21.95 13.92 -0.68
N SER A 93 22.18 13.68 -1.98
CA SER A 93 22.04 14.75 -2.98
C SER A 93 20.59 15.17 -3.14
N LYS A 94 19.65 14.23 -3.17
CA LYS A 94 18.21 14.51 -3.26
C LYS A 94 17.69 15.32 -2.06
N GLU A 95 18.07 14.93 -0.84
CA GLU A 95 17.72 15.67 0.39
C GLU A 95 18.23 17.11 0.36
N LYS A 96 19.45 17.34 -0.17
CA LYS A 96 20.00 18.68 -0.32
C LYS A 96 19.26 19.50 -1.38
N GLU A 97 18.89 18.89 -2.49
CA GLU A 97 18.09 19.54 -3.54
C GLU A 97 16.69 19.91 -3.03
N GLU A 98 16.03 19.02 -2.28
CA GLU A 98 14.73 19.27 -1.67
C GLU A 98 14.81 20.40 -0.63
N ALA A 99 15.81 20.38 0.25
CA ALA A 99 16.04 21.47 1.21
C ALA A 99 16.31 22.82 0.54
N SER A 100 17.01 22.83 -0.61
CA SER A 100 17.23 24.06 -1.37
C SER A 100 15.94 24.61 -1.97
N LYS A 101 15.06 23.74 -2.51
CA LYS A 101 13.77 24.14 -3.08
C LYS A 101 12.81 24.66 -2.01
N GLU A 102 12.74 23.99 -0.86
CA GLU A 102 11.94 24.48 0.28
C GLU A 102 12.42 25.85 0.75
N SER A 103 13.74 26.09 0.76
CA SER A 103 14.27 27.40 1.11
C SER A 103 13.89 28.48 0.10
N GLU A 104 13.84 28.17 -1.20
CA GLU A 104 13.40 29.11 -2.25
C GLU A 104 11.90 29.39 -2.21
N GLU A 105 11.08 28.39 -1.87
CA GLU A 105 9.62 28.49 -1.79
C GLU A 105 9.14 29.29 -0.57
N VAL A 106 9.92 29.31 0.52
CA VAL A 106 9.65 30.13 1.72
C VAL A 106 9.84 31.64 1.48
N TYR A 107 10.53 32.04 0.41
CA TYR A 107 10.75 33.44 0.05
C TYR A 107 9.78 33.97 -1.02
N LEU A 108 8.73 33.21 -1.38
CA LEU A 108 7.62 33.58 -2.27
C LEU A 108 6.31 33.77 -1.48
#